data_AF-A0A949I0E3-F1
#
_entry.id   AF-A0A949I0E3-F1
#
_cell.length_a   1.000
_cell.length_b   1.000
_cell.length_c   1.000
_cell.angle_alpha   90.00
_cell.angle_beta   90.00
_cell.angle_gamma   90.00
#
_symmetry.space_group_name_H-M   'P 1'
#
loop_
_entity.id
_entity.type
_entity.pdbx_description
1 polymer ?
#
loop_
_entity_poly.entity_id
_entity_poly.type
_entity_poly.pdbx_seq_one_letter_code
_entity_poly.pdbx_strand_id
1 'polypeptide(L)'
;MKKIIFILAATAAGGCAAPRTPPHETAKAETPALTTGAPAKAVPLDDLPALLRELRAIATTNTEAALDRAMTLPNGYERSEALSAVCLGLAQDDPAQAVNLAQSLYLDQMPGAVVEELIQQWASSDFAAALTWANNISPGRERDAVMTRLGFVLSETDPSDAANLVQTQIPPGRARDEAVMTVLHQWAMRDMAAAAAWVATFPETPLRQRALEELKGIEKYQ
;
A
#
# COMPACT_ATOMS: atom_id res chain seq x y z
N MET A 1 19.02 25.44 8.08
CA MET A 1 18.46 24.16 8.56
C MET A 1 16.99 24.38 8.86
N LYS A 2 16.09 24.04 7.93
CA LYS A 2 14.64 24.18 8.11
C LYS A 2 14.11 22.88 8.72
N LYS A 3 13.65 22.94 9.97
CA LYS A 3 12.89 21.85 10.61
C LYS A 3 11.53 21.76 9.91
N ILE A 4 11.24 20.62 9.30
CA ILE A 4 9.89 20.30 8.83
C ILE A 4 9.12 19.87 10.07
N ILE A 5 8.18 20.71 10.50
CA ILE A 5 7.29 20.46 11.63
C ILE A 5 6.11 19.67 11.10
N PHE A 6 5.97 18.40 11.50
CA PHE A 6 4.74 17.64 11.30
C PHE A 6 3.69 18.15 12.29
N ILE A 7 2.60 18.72 11.78
CA ILE A 7 1.42 19.08 12.57
C ILE A 7 0.49 17.87 12.56
N LEU A 8 0.42 17.17 13.69
CA LEU A 8 -0.61 16.17 13.97
C LEU A 8 -1.92 16.90 14.31
N ALA A 9 -2.92 16.84 13.44
CA ALA A 9 -4.26 17.35 13.74
C ALA A 9 -5.07 16.27 14.45
N ALA A 10 -5.16 16.34 15.78
CA ALA A 10 -6.11 15.58 16.57
C ALA A 10 -7.49 16.25 16.51
N THR A 11 -8.49 15.57 15.94
CA THR A 11 -9.89 16.02 15.99
C THR A 11 -10.56 15.45 17.24
N ALA A 12 -10.86 16.32 18.20
CA ALA A 12 -11.62 16.01 19.40
C ALA A 12 -13.13 16.05 19.13
N ALA A 13 -13.85 15.02 19.58
CA ALA A 13 -15.29 15.07 19.80
C ALA A 13 -15.55 14.88 21.30
N GLY A 14 -16.19 15.87 21.92
CA GLY A 14 -16.50 15.88 23.35
C GLY A 14 -17.86 15.29 23.69
N GLY A 15 -18.07 15.05 24.99
CA GLY A 15 -19.42 15.06 25.56
C GLY A 15 -19.69 14.13 26.75
N CYS A 16 -19.64 14.71 27.96
CA CYS A 16 -20.55 14.49 29.09
C CYS A 16 -20.32 13.39 30.16
N ALA A 17 -20.01 13.93 31.36
CA ALA A 17 -20.65 13.69 32.67
C ALA A 17 -20.34 12.42 33.49
N ALA A 18 -19.69 12.65 34.63
CA ALA A 18 -19.56 11.72 35.77
C ALA A 18 -20.77 11.79 36.72
N PRO A 19 -20.84 10.84 37.69
CA PRO A 19 -20.74 11.27 39.09
C PRO A 19 -19.81 10.40 39.96
N ARG A 20 -19.39 10.99 41.10
CA ARG A 20 -18.40 10.53 42.09
C ARG A 20 -19.02 9.61 43.17
N THR A 21 -18.22 8.71 43.76
CA THR A 21 -18.04 8.46 45.24
C THR A 21 -17.00 7.33 45.51
N PRO A 22 -16.42 7.17 46.73
CA PRO A 22 -14.96 7.01 46.94
C PRO A 22 -14.54 5.69 47.65
N PRO A 23 -13.42 5.64 48.42
CA PRO A 23 -12.18 4.94 48.08
C PRO A 23 -12.06 3.53 48.71
N HIS A 24 -11.38 2.61 48.03
CA HIS A 24 -10.83 1.41 48.66
C HIS A 24 -9.32 1.30 48.45
N GLU A 25 -8.72 0.88 49.54
CA GLU A 25 -7.32 0.92 49.96
C GLU A 25 -6.51 -0.24 49.36
N THR A 26 -5.33 0.11 48.85
CA THR A 26 -4.11 -0.69 48.61
C THR A 26 -4.24 -2.16 48.17
N ALA A 27 -3.98 -2.40 46.89
CA ALA A 27 -3.38 -3.65 46.42
C ALA A 27 -2.10 -3.32 45.63
N LYS A 28 -0.95 -3.74 46.17
CA LYS A 28 0.35 -3.75 45.48
C LYS A 28 0.22 -4.59 44.21
N ALA A 29 0.18 -3.96 43.05
CA ALA A 29 0.47 -4.60 41.79
C ALA A 29 2.00 -4.55 41.58
N GLU A 30 2.66 -5.67 41.85
CA GLU A 30 3.99 -5.93 41.31
C GLU A 30 3.87 -5.98 39.77
N THR A 31 4.40 -4.97 39.12
CA THR A 31 4.65 -4.99 37.67
C THR A 31 5.70 -6.05 37.37
N PRO A 32 5.50 -6.93 36.38
CA PRO A 32 6.61 -7.71 35.85
C PRO A 32 7.54 -6.72 35.14
N ALA A 33 8.78 -6.67 35.60
CA ALA A 33 9.84 -5.91 34.98
C ALA A 33 9.95 -6.30 33.51
N LEU A 34 9.60 -5.37 32.62
CA LEU A 34 10.07 -5.39 31.24
C LEU A 34 11.60 -5.37 31.31
N THR A 35 12.21 -6.53 31.12
CA THR A 35 13.63 -6.63 30.81
C THR A 35 13.88 -5.80 29.56
N THR A 36 14.41 -4.61 29.76
CA THR A 36 15.02 -3.79 28.73
C THR A 36 16.19 -4.59 28.15
N GLY A 37 15.93 -5.30 27.05
CA GLY A 37 16.99 -5.79 26.18
C GLY A 37 17.83 -4.59 25.76
N ALA A 38 19.14 -4.68 25.97
CA ALA A 38 20.11 -3.68 25.54
C ALA A 38 19.88 -3.30 24.07
N PRO A 39 20.11 -2.03 23.66
CA PRO A 39 19.98 -1.66 22.26
C PRO A 39 20.93 -2.54 21.44
N ALA A 40 20.37 -3.30 20.51
CA ALA A 40 21.16 -3.98 19.49
C ALA A 40 22.12 -2.95 18.89
N LYS A 41 23.41 -3.27 18.79
CA LYS A 41 24.39 -2.39 18.16
C LYS A 41 23.85 -2.05 16.76
N ALA A 42 23.68 -0.77 16.47
CA ALA A 42 23.19 -0.28 15.19
C ALA A 42 23.93 -0.97 14.04
N VAL A 43 23.20 -1.46 13.04
CA VAL A 43 23.84 -2.13 11.91
C VAL A 43 24.78 -1.13 11.20
N PRO A 44 26.04 -1.54 10.94
CA PRO A 44 26.98 -0.72 10.18
C PRO A 44 26.45 -0.31 8.80
N LEU A 45 26.83 0.88 8.35
CA LEU A 45 26.33 1.52 7.12
C LEU A 45 26.77 0.82 5.82
N ASP A 46 27.71 -0.11 5.90
CA ASP A 46 28.28 -0.88 4.79
C ASP A 46 27.50 -2.18 4.46
N ASP A 47 26.61 -2.64 5.35
CA ASP A 47 25.70 -3.77 5.10
C ASP A 47 24.27 -3.27 4.86
N LEU A 48 24.01 -2.83 3.62
CA LEU A 48 22.69 -2.31 3.23
C LEU A 48 21.57 -3.34 3.47
N PRO A 49 21.67 -4.62 3.05
CA PRO A 49 20.62 -5.61 3.32
C PRO A 49 20.27 -5.78 4.81
N ALA A 50 21.27 -5.80 5.69
CA ALA A 50 21.01 -5.88 7.13
C ALA A 50 20.37 -4.59 7.68
N LEU A 51 20.82 -3.42 7.21
CA LEU A 51 20.24 -2.13 7.58
C LEU A 51 18.76 -2.02 7.17
N LEU A 52 18.40 -2.41 5.94
CA LEU A 52 17.00 -2.36 5.48
C LEU A 52 16.08 -3.25 6.34
N ARG A 53 16.58 -4.42 6.77
CA ARG A 53 15.83 -5.34 7.63
C ARG A 53 15.65 -4.76 9.05
N GLU A 54 16.69 -4.13 9.59
CA GLU A 54 16.62 -3.41 10.86
C GLU A 54 15.58 -2.28 10.77
N LEU A 55 15.67 -1.42 9.75
CA LEU A 55 14.77 -0.29 9.56
C LEU A 55 13.31 -0.72 9.44
N ARG A 56 13.02 -1.80 8.70
CA ARG A 56 11.67 -2.40 8.63
C ARG A 56 11.18 -2.84 10.00
N ALA A 57 12.02 -3.52 10.78
CA ALA A 57 11.65 -4.00 12.11
C ALA A 57 11.47 -2.87 13.13
N ILE A 58 12.24 -1.78 13.03
CA ILE A 58 12.03 -0.60 13.85
C ILE A 58 10.73 0.10 13.45
N ALA A 59 10.45 0.22 12.15
CA ALA A 59 9.31 0.97 11.64
C ALA A 59 7.93 0.40 12.05
N THR A 60 7.83 -0.88 12.39
CA THR A 60 6.57 -1.46 12.94
C THR A 60 6.26 -0.95 14.35
N THR A 61 7.27 -0.50 15.10
CA THR A 61 7.08 -0.05 16.50
C THR A 61 7.38 1.43 16.71
N ASN A 62 8.28 2.00 15.90
CA ASN A 62 8.73 3.38 15.99
C ASN A 62 9.20 3.90 14.62
N THR A 63 8.25 4.29 13.77
CA THR A 63 8.51 4.90 12.46
C THR A 63 9.44 6.11 12.53
N GLU A 64 9.30 6.97 13.55
CA GLU A 64 10.11 8.18 13.69
C GLU A 64 11.59 7.84 13.88
N ALA A 65 11.90 6.90 14.78
CA ALA A 65 13.29 6.44 14.98
C ALA A 65 13.87 5.80 13.72
N ALA A 66 13.07 5.05 12.96
CA ALA A 66 13.49 4.44 11.71
C ALA A 66 13.77 5.50 10.62
N LEU A 67 12.92 6.54 10.53
CA LEU A 67 13.12 7.68 9.63
C LEU A 67 14.36 8.47 10.00
N ASP A 68 14.54 8.82 11.27
CA ASP A 68 15.72 9.55 11.76
C ASP A 68 17.00 8.80 11.38
N ARG A 69 17.00 7.47 11.57
CA ARG A 69 18.11 6.61 11.17
C ARG A 69 18.33 6.63 9.66
N ALA A 70 17.30 6.46 8.85
CA ALA A 70 17.40 6.52 7.39
C ALA A 70 17.94 7.88 6.91
N MET A 71 17.54 8.98 7.54
CA MET A 71 17.99 10.33 7.19
C MET A 71 19.45 10.61 7.57
N THR A 72 20.11 9.77 8.37
CA THR A 72 21.55 9.87 8.63
C THR A 72 22.42 9.42 7.44
N LEU A 73 21.89 8.57 6.55
CA LEU A 73 22.58 8.14 5.33
C LEU A 73 22.84 9.34 4.42
N PRO A 74 23.93 9.42 3.65
CA PRO A 74 24.08 10.48 2.63
C PRO A 74 22.92 10.49 1.62
N ASN A 75 22.65 11.65 0.99
CA ASN A 75 21.71 11.69 -0.13
C ASN A 75 22.19 10.75 -1.24
N GLY A 76 21.33 9.84 -1.70
CA GLY A 76 21.70 8.84 -2.68
C GLY A 76 20.76 7.63 -2.66
N TYR A 77 21.14 6.60 -3.40
CA TYR A 77 20.37 5.37 -3.56
C TYR A 77 20.11 4.67 -2.23
N GLU A 78 21.12 4.56 -1.36
CA GLU A 78 21.02 3.87 -0.08
C GLU A 78 20.01 4.53 0.86
N ARG A 79 19.96 5.86 0.88
CA ARG A 79 18.95 6.61 1.65
C ARG A 79 17.55 6.36 1.09
N SER A 80 17.39 6.36 -0.22
CA SER A 80 16.10 6.06 -0.85
C SER A 80 15.60 4.66 -0.50
N GLU A 81 16.47 3.64 -0.60
CA GLU A 81 16.15 2.26 -0.19
C GLU A 81 15.79 2.17 1.29
N ALA A 82 16.53 2.89 2.15
CA ALA A 82 16.24 2.96 3.57
C ALA A 82 14.86 3.58 3.86
N LEU A 83 14.52 4.69 3.21
CA LEU A 83 13.20 5.32 3.35
C LEU A 83 12.07 4.41 2.85
N SER A 84 12.28 3.71 1.73
CA SER A 84 11.35 2.69 1.24
C SER A 84 11.16 1.55 2.24
N ALA A 85 12.25 1.07 2.84
CA ALA A 85 12.22 0.05 3.88
C ALA A 85 11.43 0.50 5.12
N VAL A 86 11.55 1.77 5.53
CA VAL A 86 10.73 2.32 6.61
C VAL A 86 9.24 2.31 6.25
N CYS A 87 8.88 2.74 5.04
CA CYS A 87 7.48 2.74 4.60
C CYS A 87 6.91 1.31 4.56
N LEU A 88 7.68 0.33 4.07
CA LEU A 88 7.28 -1.07 4.02
C LEU A 88 7.12 -1.69 5.42
N GLY A 89 7.94 -1.29 6.39
CA GLY A 89 7.76 -1.69 7.79
C GLY A 89 6.48 -1.10 8.37
N LEU A 90 6.25 0.20 8.19
CA LEU A 90 5.03 0.86 8.64
C LEU A 90 3.76 0.23 8.03
N ALA A 91 3.82 -0.21 6.78
CA ALA A 91 2.66 -0.81 6.10
C ALA A 91 2.17 -2.14 6.71
N GLN A 92 2.94 -2.75 7.61
CA GLN A 92 2.49 -3.94 8.34
C GLN A 92 1.38 -3.59 9.34
N ASP A 93 1.42 -2.40 9.93
CA ASP A 93 0.46 -1.96 10.96
C ASP A 93 -0.47 -0.85 10.45
N ASP A 94 0.05 0.11 9.67
CA ASP A 94 -0.72 1.21 9.10
C ASP A 94 -0.34 1.46 7.62
N PRO A 95 -0.90 0.68 6.68
CA PRO A 95 -0.63 0.83 5.26
C PRO A 95 -1.11 2.18 4.68
N ALA A 96 -2.18 2.77 5.25
CA ALA A 96 -2.66 4.08 4.81
C ALA A 96 -1.61 5.16 5.13
N GLN A 97 -1.09 5.15 6.35
CA GLN A 97 -0.02 6.06 6.76
C GLN A 97 1.28 5.79 5.98
N ALA A 98 1.60 4.54 5.69
CA ALA A 98 2.76 4.18 4.89
C ALA A 98 2.72 4.77 3.48
N VAL A 99 1.58 4.69 2.79
CA VAL A 99 1.41 5.29 1.47
C VAL A 99 1.54 6.82 1.54
N ASN A 100 0.87 7.46 2.49
CA ASN A 100 0.96 8.91 2.69
C ASN A 100 2.40 9.36 3.01
N LEU A 101 3.12 8.59 3.82
CA LEU A 101 4.52 8.84 4.14
C LEU A 101 5.39 8.74 2.90
N ALA A 102 5.26 7.67 2.12
CA ALA A 102 6.02 7.48 0.89
C ALA A 102 5.81 8.64 -0.11
N GLN A 103 4.58 9.13 -0.25
CA GLN A 103 4.26 10.31 -1.07
C GLN A 103 4.91 11.59 -0.53
N SER A 104 4.86 11.81 0.79
CA SER A 104 5.49 12.98 1.41
C SER A 104 7.02 13.01 1.25
N LEU A 105 7.62 11.83 1.07
CA LEU A 105 9.04 11.63 0.82
C LEU A 105 9.38 11.65 -0.68
N TYR A 106 8.40 11.89 -1.56
CA TYR A 106 8.53 11.86 -3.01
C TYR A 106 9.07 10.54 -3.57
N LEU A 107 8.77 9.42 -2.89
CA LEU A 107 9.21 8.08 -3.32
C LEU A 107 8.42 7.58 -4.53
N ASP A 108 7.29 8.20 -4.83
CA ASP A 108 6.53 8.02 -6.07
C ASP A 108 7.27 8.53 -7.32
N GLN A 109 8.23 9.44 -7.15
CA GLN A 109 9.05 10.00 -8.23
C GLN A 109 10.36 9.22 -8.47
N MET A 110 10.65 8.22 -7.63
CA MET A 110 11.89 7.44 -7.71
C MET A 110 11.69 6.16 -8.54
N PRO A 111 12.73 5.65 -9.23
CA PRO A 111 12.67 4.34 -9.89
C PRO A 111 12.37 3.25 -8.87
N GLY A 112 11.37 2.40 -9.16
CA GLY A 112 10.90 1.36 -8.22
C GLY A 112 9.82 1.88 -7.28
N ALA A 113 8.65 2.22 -7.84
CA ALA A 113 7.56 2.90 -7.14
C ALA A 113 7.05 2.10 -5.91
N VAL A 114 7.68 2.34 -4.76
CA VAL A 114 7.33 1.73 -3.47
C VAL A 114 5.84 1.93 -3.15
N VAL A 115 5.24 3.04 -3.60
CA VAL A 115 3.81 3.31 -3.44
C VAL A 115 2.95 2.22 -4.06
N GLU A 116 3.30 1.71 -5.25
CA GLU A 116 2.55 0.63 -5.89
C GLU A 116 2.67 -0.70 -5.14
N GLU A 117 3.82 -0.97 -4.53
CA GLU A 117 4.05 -2.13 -3.67
C GLU A 117 3.24 -2.02 -2.38
N LEU A 118 3.26 -0.85 -1.72
CA LEU A 118 2.50 -0.57 -0.50
C LEU A 118 0.99 -0.74 -0.74
N ILE A 119 0.46 -0.21 -1.84
CA ILE A 119 -0.94 -0.39 -2.22
C ILE A 119 -1.25 -1.86 -2.48
N GLN A 120 -0.35 -2.60 -3.14
CA GLN A 120 -0.55 -4.04 -3.38
C GLN A 120 -0.61 -4.82 -2.07
N GLN A 121 0.34 -4.58 -1.18
CA GLN A 121 0.43 -5.24 0.11
C GLN A 121 -0.81 -4.93 0.95
N TRP A 122 -1.25 -3.68 0.97
CA TRP A 122 -2.47 -3.29 1.65
C TRP A 122 -3.70 -3.98 1.07
N ALA A 123 -3.87 -3.95 -0.25
CA ALA A 123 -5.01 -4.57 -0.90
C ALA A 123 -5.03 -6.10 -0.70
N SER A 124 -3.86 -6.72 -0.56
CA SER A 124 -3.71 -8.15 -0.29
C SER A 124 -4.06 -8.51 1.15
N SER A 125 -3.88 -7.60 2.12
CA SER A 125 -4.21 -7.82 3.53
C SER A 125 -5.65 -7.43 3.87
N ASP A 126 -6.10 -6.27 3.39
CA ASP A 126 -7.45 -5.74 3.56
C ASP A 126 -7.87 -4.91 2.33
N PHE A 127 -8.42 -5.61 1.35
CA PHE A 127 -8.91 -5.02 0.12
C PHE A 127 -9.98 -3.95 0.35
N ALA A 128 -10.89 -4.17 1.30
CA ALA A 128 -12.02 -3.27 1.56
C ALA A 128 -11.54 -1.92 2.14
N ALA A 129 -10.58 -1.96 3.07
CA ALA A 129 -9.94 -0.76 3.60
C ALA A 129 -9.16 -0.01 2.51
N ALA A 130 -8.38 -0.72 1.69
CA ALA A 130 -7.62 -0.12 0.58
C ALA A 130 -8.53 0.55 -0.46
N LEU A 131 -9.64 -0.11 -0.82
CA LEU A 131 -10.64 0.46 -1.73
C LEU A 131 -11.34 1.69 -1.13
N THR A 132 -11.67 1.64 0.16
CA THR A 132 -12.28 2.78 0.87
C THR A 132 -11.35 3.99 0.86
N TRP A 133 -10.06 3.79 1.13
CA TRP A 133 -9.06 4.84 1.04
C TRP A 133 -8.90 5.37 -0.39
N ALA A 134 -8.79 4.48 -1.39
CA ALA A 134 -8.66 4.86 -2.79
C ALA A 134 -9.83 5.72 -3.29
N ASN A 135 -11.03 5.48 -2.76
CA ASN A 135 -12.21 6.28 -3.07
C ASN A 135 -12.18 7.70 -2.49
N ASN A 136 -11.36 7.95 -1.47
CA ASN A 136 -11.17 9.29 -0.90
C ASN A 136 -10.09 10.11 -1.64
N ILE A 137 -9.32 9.49 -2.53
CA ILE A 137 -8.37 10.20 -3.39
C ILE A 137 -9.16 11.05 -4.38
N SER A 138 -8.70 12.28 -4.63
CA SER A 138 -9.34 13.14 -5.62
C SER A 138 -9.30 12.52 -7.02
N PRO A 139 -10.36 12.64 -7.83
CA PRO A 139 -10.36 12.11 -9.19
C PRO A 139 -9.17 12.65 -10.00
N GLY A 140 -8.46 11.75 -10.69
CA GLY A 140 -7.27 12.08 -11.46
C GLY A 140 -6.36 10.88 -11.65
N ARG A 141 -5.20 11.13 -12.28
CA ARG A 141 -4.24 10.07 -12.66
C ARG A 141 -3.78 9.20 -11.49
N GLU A 142 -3.60 9.81 -10.31
CA GLU A 142 -3.17 9.10 -9.10
C GLU A 142 -4.23 8.09 -8.65
N ARG A 143 -5.49 8.53 -8.51
CA ARG A 143 -6.60 7.65 -8.19
C ARG A 143 -6.76 6.53 -9.22
N ASP A 144 -6.61 6.84 -10.51
CA ASP A 144 -6.72 5.86 -11.59
C ASP A 144 -5.61 4.80 -11.51
N ALA A 145 -4.39 5.20 -11.17
CA ALA A 145 -3.26 4.28 -10.95
C ALA A 145 -3.51 3.36 -9.74
N VAL A 146 -4.03 3.92 -8.63
CA VAL A 146 -4.42 3.14 -7.45
C VAL A 146 -5.53 2.14 -7.80
N MET A 147 -6.57 2.57 -8.50
CA MET A 147 -7.67 1.70 -8.92
C MET A 147 -7.21 0.60 -9.89
N THR A 148 -6.25 0.89 -10.76
CA THR A 148 -5.62 -0.12 -11.62
C THR A 148 -4.91 -1.18 -10.77
N ARG A 149 -4.19 -0.75 -9.73
CA ARG A 149 -3.50 -1.66 -8.81
C ARG A 149 -4.45 -2.51 -7.98
N LEU A 150 -5.55 -1.92 -7.49
CA LEU A 150 -6.61 -2.67 -6.81
C LEU A 150 -7.27 -3.69 -7.74
N GLY A 151 -7.53 -3.31 -9.00
CA GLY A 151 -8.02 -4.23 -10.02
C GLY A 151 -7.10 -5.44 -10.23
N PHE A 152 -5.78 -5.20 -10.32
CA PHE A 152 -4.77 -6.26 -10.43
C PHE A 152 -4.79 -7.22 -9.23
N VAL A 153 -4.87 -6.71 -8.01
CA VAL A 153 -4.90 -7.56 -6.81
C VAL A 153 -6.21 -8.35 -6.73
N LEU A 154 -7.33 -7.70 -7.02
CA LEU A 154 -8.63 -8.36 -7.00
C LEU A 154 -8.71 -9.46 -8.05
N SER A 155 -8.08 -9.29 -9.23
CA SER A 155 -8.12 -10.30 -10.28
C SER A 155 -7.40 -11.60 -9.93
N GLU A 156 -6.53 -11.62 -8.93
CA GLU A 156 -5.91 -12.86 -8.44
C GLU A 156 -6.93 -13.79 -7.77
N THR A 157 -8.00 -13.22 -7.18
CA THR A 157 -9.00 -13.96 -6.39
C THR A 157 -10.39 -13.95 -7.06
N ASP A 158 -10.83 -12.77 -7.50
CA ASP A 158 -12.10 -12.54 -8.18
C ASP A 158 -11.92 -11.67 -9.46
N PRO A 159 -11.56 -12.30 -10.59
CA PRO A 159 -11.43 -11.60 -11.87
C PRO A 159 -12.70 -10.89 -12.36
N SER A 160 -13.88 -11.39 -12.00
CA SER A 160 -15.15 -10.81 -12.43
C SER A 160 -15.42 -9.49 -11.70
N ASP A 161 -15.21 -9.46 -10.39
CA ASP A 161 -15.34 -8.22 -9.62
C ASP A 161 -14.21 -7.24 -9.95
N ALA A 162 -13.00 -7.73 -10.22
CA ALA A 162 -11.89 -6.90 -10.73
C ALA A 162 -12.24 -6.21 -12.05
N ALA A 163 -12.84 -6.97 -12.99
CA ALA A 163 -13.32 -6.45 -14.26
C ALA A 163 -14.37 -5.34 -14.07
N ASN A 164 -15.34 -5.56 -13.18
CA ASN A 164 -16.35 -4.57 -12.85
C ASN A 164 -15.73 -3.32 -12.21
N LEU A 165 -14.78 -3.50 -11.27
CA LEU A 165 -14.08 -2.41 -10.60
C LEU A 165 -13.35 -1.52 -11.60
N VAL A 166 -12.51 -2.07 -12.47
CA VAL A 166 -11.73 -1.24 -13.42
C VAL A 166 -12.62 -0.54 -14.45
N GLN A 167 -13.72 -1.17 -14.86
CA GLN A 167 -14.68 -0.56 -15.79
C GLN A 167 -15.50 0.57 -15.17
N THR A 168 -15.86 0.46 -13.89
CA THR A 168 -16.74 1.43 -13.22
C THR A 168 -15.97 2.53 -12.50
N GLN A 169 -14.78 2.25 -11.98
CA GLN A 169 -14.03 3.17 -11.11
C GLN A 169 -13.01 4.04 -11.83
N ILE A 170 -12.48 3.60 -12.97
CA ILE A 170 -11.47 4.35 -13.75
C ILE A 170 -12.19 4.95 -14.96
N PRO A 171 -12.11 6.24 -15.30
CA PRO A 171 -12.77 6.80 -16.50
C PRO A 171 -12.29 6.20 -17.83
N PRO A 172 -13.07 6.26 -18.93
CA PRO A 172 -12.62 5.75 -20.23
C PRO A 172 -11.33 6.44 -20.70
N GLY A 173 -10.39 5.65 -21.23
CA GLY A 173 -9.11 6.13 -21.72
C GLY A 173 -7.98 5.14 -21.42
N ARG A 174 -6.74 5.55 -21.70
CA ARG A 174 -5.56 4.67 -21.64
C ARG A 174 -5.40 3.93 -20.32
N ALA A 175 -5.64 4.58 -19.17
CA ALA A 175 -5.49 3.94 -17.86
C ALA A 175 -6.47 2.77 -17.68
N ARG A 176 -7.76 2.98 -18.01
CA ARG A 176 -8.77 1.93 -17.99
C ARG A 176 -8.42 0.80 -18.95
N ASP A 177 -8.00 1.14 -20.17
CA ASP A 177 -7.67 0.14 -21.19
C ASP A 177 -6.54 -0.79 -20.73
N GLU A 178 -5.46 -0.24 -20.14
CA GLU A 178 -4.37 -1.05 -19.59
C GLU A 178 -4.82 -1.89 -18.38
N ALA A 179 -5.66 -1.33 -17.50
CA ALA A 179 -6.22 -2.07 -16.36
C ALA A 179 -7.10 -3.24 -16.83
N VAL A 180 -7.94 -3.03 -17.84
CA VAL A 180 -8.78 -4.06 -18.47
C VAL A 180 -7.92 -5.17 -19.05
N MET A 181 -6.86 -4.83 -19.80
CA MET A 181 -5.95 -5.83 -20.37
C MET A 181 -5.22 -6.65 -19.31
N THR A 182 -4.85 -6.00 -18.21
CA THR A 182 -4.20 -6.66 -17.08
C THR A 182 -5.13 -7.67 -16.40
N VAL A 183 -6.36 -7.27 -16.09
CA VAL A 183 -7.39 -8.16 -15.53
C VAL A 183 -7.72 -9.29 -16.50
N LEU A 184 -7.82 -9.00 -17.80
CA LEU A 184 -8.11 -9.99 -18.84
C LEU A 184 -7.04 -11.09 -18.87
N HIS A 185 -5.77 -10.70 -18.87
CA HIS A 185 -4.66 -11.63 -18.91
C HIS A 185 -4.70 -12.58 -17.71
N GLN A 186 -4.85 -12.05 -16.49
CA GLN A 186 -4.96 -12.89 -15.29
C GLN A 186 -6.20 -13.79 -15.30
N TRP A 187 -7.34 -13.26 -15.74
CA TRP A 187 -8.56 -14.05 -15.85
C TRP A 187 -8.37 -15.21 -16.82
N ALA A 188 -7.85 -14.95 -18.02
CA ALA A 188 -7.67 -15.97 -19.05
C ALA A 188 -6.67 -17.07 -18.66
N MET A 189 -5.66 -16.74 -17.83
CA MET A 189 -4.75 -17.72 -17.26
C MET A 189 -5.44 -18.70 -16.30
N ARG A 190 -6.60 -18.34 -15.72
CA ARG A 190 -7.37 -19.17 -14.78
C ARG A 190 -8.62 -19.79 -15.39
N ASP A 191 -9.36 -19.00 -16.17
CA ASP A 191 -10.61 -19.37 -16.83
C ASP A 191 -10.71 -18.62 -18.17
N MET A 192 -10.16 -19.25 -19.20
CA MET A 192 -10.18 -18.74 -20.57
C MET A 192 -11.61 -18.49 -21.08
N ALA A 193 -12.56 -19.37 -20.74
CA ALA A 193 -13.92 -19.29 -21.25
C ALA A 193 -14.67 -18.09 -20.68
N ALA A 194 -14.55 -17.85 -19.37
CA ALA A 194 -15.15 -16.69 -18.72
C ALA A 194 -14.49 -15.38 -19.18
N ALA A 195 -13.16 -15.36 -19.34
CA ALA A 195 -12.44 -14.21 -19.89
C ALA A 195 -12.91 -13.88 -21.34
N ALA A 196 -13.10 -14.89 -22.18
CA ALA A 196 -13.62 -14.71 -23.53
C ALA A 196 -15.07 -14.20 -23.54
N ALA A 197 -15.91 -14.69 -22.63
CA ALA A 197 -17.27 -14.20 -22.45
C ALA A 197 -17.29 -12.71 -22.05
N TRP A 198 -16.35 -12.28 -21.18
CA TRP A 198 -16.20 -10.88 -20.83
C TRP A 198 -15.80 -10.01 -22.03
N VAL A 199 -14.81 -10.44 -22.83
CA VAL A 199 -14.40 -9.71 -24.05
C VAL A 199 -15.52 -9.62 -25.09
N ALA A 200 -16.40 -10.62 -25.15
CA ALA A 200 -17.57 -10.60 -26.03
C ALA A 200 -18.58 -9.49 -25.67
N THR A 201 -18.53 -8.93 -24.46
CA THR A 201 -19.36 -7.78 -24.06
C THR A 201 -18.80 -6.44 -24.55
N PHE A 202 -17.56 -6.40 -25.05
CA PHE A 202 -16.92 -5.14 -25.42
C PHE A 202 -17.52 -4.61 -26.73
N PRO A 203 -17.67 -3.28 -26.88
CA PRO A 203 -18.02 -2.68 -28.16
C PRO A 203 -16.92 -2.93 -29.20
N GLU A 204 -17.29 -2.92 -30.49
CA GLU A 204 -16.34 -3.02 -31.62
C GLU A 204 -15.38 -1.83 -31.64
N THR A 205 -14.29 -1.95 -30.89
CA THR A 205 -13.32 -0.89 -30.60
C THR A 205 -11.92 -1.49 -30.61
N PRO A 206 -10.85 -0.69 -30.85
CA PRO A 206 -9.48 -1.21 -30.84
C PRO A 206 -9.10 -2.00 -29.57
N LEU A 207 -9.69 -1.66 -28.41
CA LEU A 207 -9.50 -2.42 -27.18
C LEU A 207 -10.03 -3.85 -27.28
N ARG A 208 -11.19 -4.07 -27.92
CA ARG A 208 -11.74 -5.41 -28.15
C ARG A 208 -10.84 -6.23 -29.07
N GLN A 209 -10.35 -5.64 -30.16
CA GLN A 209 -9.39 -6.34 -31.03
C GLN A 209 -8.12 -6.73 -30.27
N ARG A 210 -7.54 -5.81 -29.47
CA ARG A 210 -6.38 -6.10 -28.61
C ARG A 210 -6.68 -7.23 -27.61
N ALA A 211 -7.84 -7.20 -26.96
CA ALA A 211 -8.27 -8.23 -26.03
C ALA A 211 -8.42 -9.61 -26.69
N LEU A 212 -9.00 -9.67 -27.89
CA LEU A 212 -9.11 -10.91 -28.66
C LEU A 212 -7.75 -11.46 -29.11
N GLU A 213 -6.80 -10.59 -29.44
CA GLU A 213 -5.41 -10.97 -29.75
C GLU A 213 -4.69 -11.54 -28.53
N GLU A 214 -4.88 -10.93 -27.35
CA GLU A 214 -4.32 -11.41 -26.09
C GLU A 214 -4.82 -12.83 -25.75
N LEU A 215 -6.13 -13.07 -25.85
CA LEU A 215 -6.72 -14.39 -25.59
C LEU A 215 -6.14 -15.47 -26.52
N LYS A 216 -6.00 -15.18 -27.82
CA LYS A 216 -5.35 -16.09 -28.79
C LYS A 216 -3.89 -16.34 -28.44
N GLY A 217 -3.21 -15.30 -27.95
CA GLY A 217 -1.83 -15.39 -27.50
C GLY A 217 -1.68 -16.37 -26.34
N ILE A 218 -2.54 -16.27 -25.32
CA ILE A 218 -2.53 -17.13 -24.14
C ILE A 218 -2.91 -18.57 -24.49
N GLU A 219 -3.95 -18.78 -25.30
CA GLU A 219 -4.40 -20.13 -25.72
C GLU A 219 -3.29 -20.94 -26.39
N LYS A 220 -2.38 -20.28 -27.12
CA LYS A 220 -1.26 -20.93 -27.79
C LYS A 220 -0.24 -21.58 -26.83
N TYR A 221 -0.19 -21.15 -25.57
CA TYR A 221 0.81 -21.59 -24.59
C TYR A 221 0.22 -22.41 -23.43
N GLN A 222 -1.07 -22.76 -23.51
CA GLN A 222 -1.73 -23.72 -22.61
C GLN A 222 -1.77 -25.11 -23.24
#